data_AF-A0A926AHD7-F1
#
_entry.id   AF-A0A926AHD7-F1
#
_cell.length_a   1.000
_cell.length_b   1.000
_cell.length_c   1.000
_cell.angle_alpha   90.00
_cell.angle_beta   90.00
_cell.angle_gamma   90.00
#
_symmetry.space_group_name_H-M   'P 1'
#
loop_
_entity.id
_entity.type
_entity.pdbx_description
1 polymer ?
#
loop_
_entity_poly.entity_id
_entity_poly.type
_entity_poly.pdbx_seq_one_letter_code
_entity_poly.pdbx_strand_id
1 'polypeptide(L)'
;MAKAVPIYKLTQTERPLRDSAPVLMVRLQEMLDYADSIRSPENVAELHNLRIAAKRLRYTLELFAPTLDPVGVSDLLDRVTEIQERIGVIHDCDVLFPLLQDTMELEMEREKRVIKKRGGVSVGPPPFLAAEGLAGMTAQKRDERVRLYAEFVAFWDALPPDRLISELSRLVAAPEESRTA
;
A
#
# COMPACT_ATOMS: atom_id res chain seq x y z
N MET A 1 -11.87 3.95 4.57
CA MET A 1 -11.34 2.58 4.45
C MET A 1 -12.06 1.85 3.33
N ALA A 2 -11.31 1.24 2.42
CA ALA A 2 -11.84 0.40 1.35
C ALA A 2 -12.81 -0.66 1.90
N LYS A 3 -14.07 -0.62 1.46
CA LYS A 3 -15.07 -1.64 1.81
C LYS A 3 -14.98 -2.77 0.81
N ALA A 4 -15.08 -4.01 1.30
CA ALA A 4 -15.13 -5.16 0.41
C ALA A 4 -16.47 -5.18 -0.34
N VAL A 5 -16.42 -5.29 -1.66
CA VAL A 5 -17.57 -5.55 -2.52
C VAL A 5 -18.10 -6.95 -2.17
N PRO A 6 -19.41 -7.12 -1.90
CA PRO A 6 -20.00 -8.42 -1.65
C PRO A 6 -19.90 -9.30 -2.91
N ILE A 7 -19.49 -10.55 -2.74
CA ILE A 7 -19.45 -11.52 -3.85
C ILE A 7 -20.73 -12.33 -3.81
N TYR A 8 -21.56 -12.19 -4.84
CA TYR A 8 -22.83 -12.91 -4.96
C TYR A 8 -22.64 -14.20 -5.78
N LYS A 9 -23.49 -15.21 -5.54
CA LYS A 9 -23.59 -16.48 -6.31
C LYS A 9 -22.48 -17.53 -6.09
N LEU A 10 -21.91 -17.62 -4.88
CA LEU A 10 -21.13 -18.80 -4.46
C LEU A 10 -22.08 -19.95 -4.09
N THR A 11 -22.81 -20.50 -5.06
CA THR A 11 -23.91 -21.47 -4.81
C THR A 11 -23.58 -22.91 -5.16
N GLN A 12 -22.33 -23.24 -5.53
CA GLN A 12 -21.96 -24.61 -5.90
C GLN A 12 -21.07 -25.26 -4.82
N THR A 13 -21.69 -26.14 -4.04
CA THR A 13 -21.05 -26.91 -2.95
C THR A 13 -20.17 -28.07 -3.45
N GLU A 14 -20.28 -28.47 -4.72
CA GLU A 14 -19.64 -29.68 -5.24
C GLU A 14 -18.25 -29.45 -5.86
N ARG A 15 -17.88 -28.21 -6.20
CA ARG A 15 -16.52 -27.81 -6.64
C ARG A 15 -16.12 -26.40 -6.14
N PRO A 16 -15.81 -26.24 -4.85
CA PRO A 16 -15.73 -24.92 -4.19
C PRO A 16 -14.66 -23.97 -4.77
N LEU A 17 -13.57 -24.53 -5.32
CA LEU A 17 -12.39 -23.78 -5.78
C LEU A 17 -12.41 -23.46 -7.29
N ARG A 18 -13.22 -24.19 -8.09
CA ARG A 18 -13.26 -24.05 -9.56
C ARG A 18 -14.06 -22.83 -10.02
N ASP A 19 -15.13 -22.51 -9.28
CA ASP A 19 -16.04 -21.39 -9.60
C ASP A 19 -15.64 -20.09 -8.88
N SER A 20 -14.43 -20.02 -8.33
CA SER A 20 -13.96 -18.89 -7.52
C SER A 20 -13.28 -17.78 -8.34
N ALA A 21 -13.15 -17.96 -9.66
CA ALA A 21 -12.68 -16.93 -10.59
C ALA A 21 -13.34 -15.55 -10.37
N PRO A 22 -14.66 -15.45 -10.11
CA PRO A 22 -15.30 -14.17 -9.80
C PRO A 22 -14.74 -13.49 -8.54
N VAL A 23 -14.29 -14.26 -7.53
CA VAL A 23 -13.68 -13.72 -6.30
C VAL A 23 -12.40 -12.97 -6.65
N LEU A 24 -11.48 -13.63 -7.37
CA LEU A 24 -10.19 -13.06 -7.75
C LEU A 24 -10.36 -11.85 -8.68
N MET A 25 -11.25 -11.95 -9.68
CA MET A 25 -11.53 -10.84 -10.59
C MET A 25 -12.13 -9.64 -9.86
N VAL A 26 -13.04 -9.86 -8.89
CA VAL A 26 -13.58 -8.78 -8.05
C VAL A 26 -12.47 -8.13 -7.23
N ARG A 27 -11.58 -8.91 -6.60
CA ARG A 27 -10.46 -8.33 -5.82
C ARG A 27 -9.48 -7.54 -6.69
N LEU A 28 -9.22 -8.01 -7.91
CA LEU A 28 -8.40 -7.27 -8.86
C LEU A 28 -9.09 -5.97 -9.25
N GLN A 29 -10.37 -6.01 -9.59
CA GLN A 29 -11.12 -4.81 -9.96
C GLN A 29 -11.15 -3.78 -8.82
N GLU A 30 -11.39 -4.21 -7.57
CA GLU A 30 -11.33 -3.31 -6.41
C GLU A 30 -10.00 -2.59 -6.26
N MET A 31 -8.89 -3.25 -6.61
CA MET A 31 -7.57 -2.61 -6.62
C MET A 31 -7.46 -1.60 -7.77
N LEU A 32 -7.90 -2.00 -8.96
CA LEU A 32 -7.84 -1.16 -10.16
C LEU A 32 -8.78 0.05 -10.10
N ASP A 33 -9.84 0.02 -9.31
CA ASP A 33 -10.72 1.16 -9.07
C ASP A 33 -9.98 2.37 -8.44
N TYR A 34 -8.81 2.14 -7.83
CA TYR A 34 -7.93 3.20 -7.31
C TYR A 34 -6.81 3.59 -8.27
N ALA A 35 -6.72 3.01 -9.47
CA ALA A 35 -5.63 3.26 -10.41
C ALA A 35 -5.53 4.75 -10.81
N ASP A 36 -6.67 5.41 -11.02
CA ASP A 36 -6.69 6.84 -11.36
C ASP A 36 -6.19 7.72 -10.19
N SER A 37 -6.41 7.27 -8.95
CA SER A 37 -5.96 7.99 -7.76
C SER A 37 -4.42 8.04 -7.66
N ILE A 38 -3.71 7.10 -8.30
CA ILE A 38 -2.24 7.04 -8.34
C ILE A 38 -1.66 8.27 -9.02
N ARG A 39 -2.40 8.96 -9.90
CA ARG A 39 -1.90 10.11 -10.69
C ARG A 39 -1.75 11.39 -9.89
N SER A 40 -2.19 11.40 -8.64
CA SER A 40 -2.20 12.58 -7.79
C SER A 40 -1.56 12.23 -6.43
N PRO A 41 -0.44 12.89 -6.06
CA PRO A 41 0.26 12.58 -4.81
C PRO A 41 -0.56 12.97 -3.57
N GLU A 42 -1.47 13.91 -3.67
CA GLU A 42 -2.33 14.37 -2.58
C GLU A 42 -3.43 13.37 -2.18
N ASN A 43 -3.69 12.35 -3.00
CA ASN A 43 -4.67 11.29 -2.73
C ASN A 43 -4.20 10.25 -1.69
N VAL A 44 -3.71 10.72 -0.53
CA VAL A 44 -3.13 9.88 0.53
C VAL A 44 -4.10 8.80 1.00
N ALA A 45 -5.38 9.15 1.16
CA ALA A 45 -6.40 8.21 1.65
C ALA A 45 -6.70 7.11 0.63
N GLU A 46 -6.72 7.46 -0.66
CA GLU A 46 -6.96 6.56 -1.79
C GLU A 46 -5.75 5.65 -2.02
N LEU A 47 -4.52 6.16 -1.93
CA LEU A 47 -3.31 5.35 -1.97
C LEU A 47 -3.30 4.33 -0.80
N HIS A 48 -3.69 4.75 0.40
CA HIS A 48 -3.88 3.82 1.51
C HIS A 48 -4.96 2.77 1.24
N ASN A 49 -6.07 3.14 0.60
CA ASN A 49 -7.12 2.20 0.21
C ASN A 49 -6.65 1.24 -0.91
N LEU A 50 -5.86 1.70 -1.87
CA LEU A 50 -5.21 0.88 -2.89
C LEU A 50 -4.31 -0.17 -2.23
N ARG A 51 -3.50 0.22 -1.23
CA ARG A 51 -2.69 -0.74 -0.45
C ARG A 51 -3.55 -1.82 0.21
N ILE A 52 -4.67 -1.44 0.81
CA ILE A 52 -5.61 -2.40 1.41
C ILE A 52 -6.18 -3.35 0.36
N ALA A 53 -6.58 -2.82 -0.81
CA ALA A 53 -7.11 -3.63 -1.91
C ALA A 53 -6.06 -4.60 -2.46
N ALA A 54 -4.83 -4.15 -2.69
CA ALA A 54 -3.70 -4.98 -3.12
C ALA A 54 -3.41 -6.11 -2.10
N LYS A 55 -3.42 -5.79 -0.80
CA LYS A 55 -3.25 -6.80 0.26
C LYS A 55 -4.37 -7.84 0.25
N ARG A 56 -5.62 -7.43 0.03
CA ARG A 56 -6.76 -8.35 -0.11
C ARG A 56 -6.62 -9.25 -1.33
N LEU A 57 -6.21 -8.69 -2.46
CA LEU A 57 -5.94 -9.46 -3.68
C LEU A 57 -4.84 -10.50 -3.43
N ARG A 58 -3.72 -10.10 -2.82
CA ARG A 58 -2.61 -11.01 -2.48
C ARG A 58 -3.08 -12.17 -1.62
N TYR A 59 -3.77 -11.91 -0.51
CA TYR A 59 -4.27 -12.97 0.37
C TYR A 59 -5.25 -13.90 -0.32
N THR A 60 -6.05 -13.36 -1.24
CA THR A 60 -6.96 -14.17 -2.04
C THR A 60 -6.18 -15.04 -3.02
N LEU A 61 -5.17 -14.49 -3.70
CA LEU A 61 -4.26 -15.25 -4.58
C LEU A 61 -3.52 -16.35 -3.81
N GLU A 62 -2.99 -16.06 -2.63
CA GLU A 62 -2.32 -17.04 -1.76
C GLU A 62 -3.27 -18.19 -1.38
N LEU A 63 -4.53 -17.87 -1.07
CA LEU A 63 -5.55 -18.87 -0.76
C LEU A 63 -5.88 -19.78 -1.96
N PHE A 64 -5.96 -19.22 -3.16
CA PHE A 64 -6.30 -19.97 -4.38
C PHE A 64 -5.08 -20.56 -5.09
N ALA A 65 -3.86 -20.21 -4.71
CA ALA A 65 -2.63 -20.66 -5.35
C ALA A 65 -2.54 -22.18 -5.57
N PRO A 66 -2.97 -23.06 -4.64
CA PRO A 66 -2.96 -24.52 -4.86
C PRO A 66 -3.84 -25.00 -6.01
N THR A 67 -4.74 -24.16 -6.50
CA THR A 67 -5.71 -24.48 -7.57
C THR A 67 -5.44 -23.79 -8.90
N LEU A 68 -4.40 -22.96 -8.95
CA LEU A 68 -4.01 -22.20 -10.12
C LEU A 68 -2.72 -22.79 -10.70
N ASP A 69 -2.38 -22.40 -11.94
CA ASP A 69 -1.07 -22.74 -12.49
C ASP A 69 0.04 -22.15 -11.58
N PRO A 70 0.98 -22.97 -11.06
CA PRO A 70 1.97 -22.53 -10.09
C PRO A 70 2.86 -21.39 -10.59
N VAL A 71 3.24 -21.42 -11.87
CA VAL A 71 4.11 -20.41 -12.48
C VAL A 71 3.34 -19.10 -12.63
N GLY A 72 2.15 -19.15 -13.22
CA GLY A 72 1.33 -17.96 -13.45
C GLY A 72 0.85 -17.30 -12.15
N VAL A 73 0.50 -18.07 -11.12
CA VAL A 73 0.10 -17.49 -9.82
C VAL A 73 1.30 -16.88 -9.09
N SER A 74 2.49 -17.49 -9.18
CA SER A 74 3.71 -16.93 -8.58
C SER A 74 4.05 -15.57 -9.18
N ASP A 75 4.08 -15.47 -10.52
CA ASP A 75 4.37 -14.21 -11.22
C ASP A 75 3.38 -13.09 -10.84
N LEU A 76 2.10 -13.42 -10.73
CA LEU A 76 1.06 -12.46 -10.35
C LEU A 76 1.18 -12.06 -8.87
N LEU A 77 1.47 -13.01 -7.99
CA LEU A 77 1.72 -12.75 -6.56
C LEU A 77 2.91 -11.81 -6.37
N ASP A 78 4.00 -12.01 -7.10
CA ASP A 78 5.20 -11.18 -7.01
C ASP A 78 4.87 -9.72 -7.39
N ARG A 79 4.12 -9.50 -8.49
CA ARG A 79 3.69 -8.17 -8.91
C ARG A 79 2.77 -7.49 -7.88
N VAL A 80 1.77 -8.21 -7.37
CA VAL A 80 0.83 -7.67 -6.38
C VAL A 80 1.55 -7.37 -5.06
N THR A 81 2.53 -8.19 -4.69
CA THR A 81 3.39 -7.96 -3.52
C THR A 81 4.22 -6.70 -3.72
N GLU A 82 4.86 -6.53 -4.87
CA GLU A 82 5.64 -5.33 -5.17
C GLU A 82 4.78 -4.05 -5.14
N ILE A 83 3.56 -4.08 -5.70
CA ILE A 83 2.57 -2.99 -5.58
C ILE A 83 2.31 -2.68 -4.09
N GLN A 84 1.97 -3.71 -3.31
CA GLN A 84 1.63 -3.55 -1.89
C GLN A 84 2.79 -2.98 -1.07
N GLU A 85 4.03 -3.41 -1.34
CA GLU A 85 5.24 -2.98 -0.64
C GLU A 85 5.61 -1.54 -0.97
N ARG A 86 5.61 -1.17 -2.26
CA ARG A 86 5.90 0.20 -2.71
C ARG A 86 4.91 1.21 -2.12
N ILE A 87 3.61 0.89 -2.12
CA ILE A 87 2.61 1.76 -1.48
C ILE A 87 2.76 1.73 0.05
N GLY A 88 3.20 0.60 0.61
CA GLY A 88 3.51 0.46 2.04
C GLY A 88 4.50 1.50 2.54
N VAL A 89 5.65 1.63 1.87
CA VAL A 89 6.68 2.59 2.26
C VAL A 89 6.28 4.05 2.03
N ILE A 90 5.44 4.33 1.04
CA ILE A 90 4.82 5.66 0.85
C ILE A 90 3.89 5.97 2.02
N HIS A 91 3.01 5.02 2.36
CA HIS A 91 2.06 5.17 3.46
C HIS A 91 2.77 5.35 4.82
N ASP A 92 3.89 4.64 5.05
CA ASP A 92 4.69 4.83 6.25
C ASP A 92 5.21 6.27 6.37
N CYS A 93 5.57 6.90 5.24
CA CYS A 93 5.93 8.32 5.24
C CYS A 93 4.71 9.22 5.49
N ASP A 94 3.57 8.92 4.88
CA ASP A 94 2.32 9.68 5.09
C ASP A 94 1.83 9.63 6.54
N VAL A 95 2.17 8.57 7.30
CA VAL A 95 1.88 8.45 8.74
C VAL A 95 2.96 9.10 9.59
N LEU A 96 4.23 8.89 9.26
CA LEU A 96 5.35 9.34 10.11
C LEU A 96 5.62 10.83 9.99
N PHE A 97 5.43 11.44 8.81
CA PHE A 97 5.65 12.87 8.61
C PHE A 97 4.77 13.73 9.55
N PRO A 98 3.44 13.55 9.62
CA PRO A 98 2.60 14.31 10.56
C PRO A 98 2.98 14.05 12.03
N LEU A 99 3.30 12.80 12.40
CA LEU A 99 3.71 12.46 13.77
C LEU A 99 5.00 13.18 14.19
N LEU A 100 5.98 13.26 13.30
CA LEU A 100 7.23 13.99 13.55
C LEU A 100 6.97 15.49 13.68
N GLN A 101 6.12 16.04 12.81
CA GLN A 101 5.75 17.45 12.86
C GLN A 101 5.03 17.81 14.17
N ASP A 102 4.01 17.04 14.55
CA ASP A 102 3.27 17.24 15.80
C ASP A 102 4.19 17.13 17.02
N THR A 103 5.09 16.15 17.02
CA THR A 103 6.08 15.96 18.09
C THR A 103 7.02 17.15 18.19
N MET A 104 7.52 17.64 17.05
CA MET A 104 8.38 18.83 16.99
C MET A 104 7.68 20.05 17.56
N GLU A 105 6.44 20.32 17.15
CA GLU A 105 5.66 21.46 17.63
C GLU A 105 5.41 21.37 19.15
N LEU A 106 5.09 20.19 19.66
CA LEU A 106 4.90 19.95 21.10
C LEU A 106 6.18 20.19 21.90
N GLU A 107 7.33 19.72 21.42
CA GLU A 107 8.62 19.92 22.10
C GLU A 107 9.04 21.40 22.08
N MET A 108 8.86 22.09 20.96
CA MET A 108 9.11 23.53 20.86
C MET A 108 8.24 24.33 21.84
N GLU A 109 6.97 23.96 22.01
CA GLU A 109 6.05 24.62 22.94
C GLU A 109 6.40 24.31 24.41
N ARG A 110 6.79 23.06 24.73
CA ARG A 110 7.30 22.68 26.05
C ARG A 110 8.54 23.51 26.40
N GLU A 111 9.44 23.69 25.45
CA GLU A 111 10.66 24.48 25.63
C GLU A 111 10.34 25.95 25.94
N LYS A 112 9.51 26.60 25.12
CA LYS A 112 9.07 27.99 25.33
C LYS A 112 8.55 28.21 26.75
N ARG A 113 7.77 27.24 27.28
CA ARG A 113 7.24 27.28 28.65
C ARG A 113 8.34 27.17 29.71
N VAL A 114 9.34 26.32 29.50
CA VAL A 114 10.49 26.16 30.43
C VAL A 114 11.34 27.42 30.44
N ILE A 115 11.70 27.96 29.28
CA ILE A 115 12.48 29.20 29.14
C ILE A 115 11.75 30.36 29.86
N LYS A 116 10.44 30.50 29.62
CA LYS A 116 9.62 31.53 30.27
C LYS A 116 9.60 31.37 31.79
N LYS A 117 9.47 30.14 32.32
CA LYS A 117 9.48 29.88 33.77
C LYS A 117 10.84 30.13 34.43
N ARG A 118 11.95 29.97 33.70
CA ARG A 118 13.32 30.09 34.21
C ARG A 118 13.98 31.44 33.92
N GLY A 119 13.20 32.46 33.58
CA GLY A 119 13.72 33.81 33.36
C GLY A 119 14.62 33.95 32.13
N GLY A 120 14.42 33.12 31.10
CA GLY A 120 15.15 33.21 29.82
C GLY A 120 16.35 32.26 29.68
N VAL A 121 16.67 31.44 30.68
CA VAL A 121 17.83 30.52 30.64
C VAL A 121 17.40 29.09 30.27
N SER A 122 17.96 28.56 29.18
CA SER A 122 17.81 27.15 28.78
C SER A 122 18.79 26.26 29.57
N VAL A 123 18.34 25.08 30.05
CA VAL A 123 19.18 24.12 30.78
C VAL A 123 18.91 22.70 30.26
N GLY A 124 19.88 22.12 29.56
CA GLY A 124 19.85 20.81 28.89
C GLY A 124 20.83 20.79 27.70
N PRO A 125 21.06 19.65 26.99
CA PRO A 125 21.68 19.73 25.66
C PRO A 125 20.92 20.79 24.86
N PRO A 126 21.60 21.63 24.05
CA PRO A 126 20.96 22.78 23.45
C PRO A 126 19.67 22.35 22.75
N PRO A 127 18.51 22.91 23.12
CA PRO A 127 17.21 22.41 22.67
C PRO A 127 17.05 22.37 21.15
N PHE A 128 17.82 23.22 20.46
CA PHE A 128 17.94 23.21 19.01
C PHE A 128 18.39 21.86 18.45
N LEU A 129 19.20 21.03 19.14
CA LEU A 129 19.62 19.73 18.58
C LEU A 129 18.48 18.72 18.45
N ALA A 130 17.51 18.74 19.37
CA ALA A 130 16.33 17.87 19.28
C ALA A 130 15.32 18.39 18.26
N ALA A 131 15.07 19.71 18.25
CA ALA A 131 14.17 20.34 17.28
C ALA A 131 14.74 20.34 15.85
N GLU A 132 16.04 20.61 15.68
CA GLU A 132 16.75 20.50 14.40
C GLU A 132 16.83 19.05 13.94
N GLY A 133 17.06 18.10 14.87
CA GLY A 133 17.01 16.68 14.56
C GLY A 133 15.64 16.25 14.03
N LEU A 134 14.56 16.65 14.72
CA LEU A 134 13.19 16.38 14.29
C LEU A 134 12.84 17.10 12.98
N ALA A 135 13.29 18.34 12.80
CA ALA A 135 13.11 19.09 11.55
C ALA A 135 13.83 18.41 10.38
N GLY A 136 15.06 17.93 10.61
CA GLY A 136 15.84 17.15 9.65
C GLY A 136 15.14 15.84 9.27
N MET A 137 14.65 15.09 10.27
CA MET A 137 13.88 13.85 10.03
C MET A 137 12.57 14.12 9.28
N THR A 138 11.89 15.23 9.59
CA THR A 138 10.64 15.65 8.93
C THR A 138 10.91 15.97 7.45
N ALA A 139 11.96 16.75 7.16
CA ALA A 139 12.39 17.04 5.80
C ALA A 139 12.79 15.76 5.05
N GLN A 140 13.58 14.89 5.70
CA GLN A 140 13.97 13.60 5.13
C GLN A 140 12.76 12.74 4.77
N LYS A 141 11.75 12.63 5.64
CA LYS A 141 10.55 11.84 5.36
C LYS A 141 9.69 12.43 4.25
N ARG A 142 9.61 13.76 4.17
CA ARG A 142 8.95 14.45 3.05
C ARG A 142 9.64 14.14 1.71
N ASP A 143 10.96 14.26 1.66
CA ASP A 143 11.73 14.04 0.43
C ASP A 143 11.72 12.57 0.01
N GLU A 144 11.84 11.66 1.00
CA GLU A 144 11.69 10.22 0.78
C GLU A 144 10.33 9.87 0.20
N ARG A 145 9.24 10.44 0.74
CA ARG A 145 7.88 10.24 0.24
C ARG A 145 7.73 10.67 -1.22
N VAL A 146 8.29 11.84 -1.60
CA VAL A 146 8.27 12.33 -2.98
C VAL A 146 9.01 11.37 -3.91
N ARG A 147 10.20 10.91 -3.52
CA ARG A 147 10.99 9.96 -4.31
C ARG A 147 10.28 8.63 -4.50
N LEU A 148 9.81 8.02 -3.39
CA LEU A 148 9.11 6.73 -3.42
C LEU A 148 7.84 6.78 -4.25
N TYR A 149 7.09 7.89 -4.16
CA TYR A 149 5.91 8.09 -4.98
C TYR A 149 6.25 8.17 -6.47
N ALA A 150 7.29 8.92 -6.86
CA ALA A 150 7.72 8.99 -8.26
C ALA A 150 8.17 7.62 -8.80
N GLU A 151 8.93 6.86 -8.00
CA GLU A 151 9.33 5.49 -8.34
C GLU A 151 8.11 4.56 -8.50
N PHE A 152 7.11 4.68 -7.63
CA PHE A 152 5.88 3.90 -7.71
C PHE A 152 5.06 4.24 -8.96
N VAL A 153 4.93 5.52 -9.32
CA VAL A 153 4.23 5.93 -10.54
C VAL A 153 4.93 5.36 -11.78
N ALA A 154 6.25 5.46 -11.85
CA ALA A 154 7.03 4.89 -12.96
C ALA A 154 6.89 3.37 -13.06
N PHE A 155 6.91 2.68 -11.91
CA PHE A 155 6.64 1.24 -11.83
C PHE A 155 5.22 0.90 -12.32
N TRP A 156 4.22 1.65 -11.89
CA TRP A 156 2.83 1.45 -12.29
C TRP A 156 2.63 1.66 -13.80
N ASP A 157 3.27 2.67 -14.38
CA ASP A 157 3.22 2.93 -15.82
C ASP A 157 3.86 1.81 -16.66
N ALA A 158 4.87 1.13 -16.11
CA ALA A 158 5.46 -0.07 -16.72
C ALA A 158 4.59 -1.33 -16.55
N LEU A 159 3.56 -1.26 -15.69
CA LEU A 159 2.64 -2.36 -15.36
C LEU A 159 1.18 -1.96 -15.64
N PRO A 160 0.76 -1.87 -16.92
CA PRO A 160 -0.58 -1.39 -17.25
C PRO A 160 -1.68 -2.31 -16.67
N PRO A 161 -2.80 -1.76 -16.17
CA PRO A 161 -3.92 -2.52 -15.61
C PRO A 161 -4.41 -3.68 -16.49
N ASP A 162 -4.49 -3.46 -17.80
CA ASP A 162 -4.93 -4.46 -18.78
C ASP A 162 -4.08 -5.73 -18.77
N ARG A 163 -2.79 -5.59 -18.44
CA ARG A 163 -1.88 -6.73 -18.31
C ARG A 163 -2.28 -7.60 -17.13
N LEU A 164 -2.55 -7.00 -15.97
CA LEU A 164 -2.97 -7.74 -14.77
C LEU A 164 -4.32 -8.43 -14.99
N ILE A 165 -5.27 -7.75 -15.64
CA ILE A 165 -6.56 -8.33 -16.02
C ILE A 165 -6.36 -9.53 -16.95
N SER A 166 -5.53 -9.39 -17.97
CA SER A 166 -5.27 -10.44 -18.96
C SER A 166 -4.50 -11.63 -18.38
N GLU A 167 -3.56 -11.40 -17.46
CA GLU A 167 -2.83 -12.45 -16.74
C GLU A 167 -3.78 -13.24 -15.84
N LEU A 168 -4.57 -12.56 -15.00
CA LEU A 168 -5.50 -13.24 -14.11
C LEU A 168 -6.60 -13.97 -14.88
N SER A 169 -7.14 -13.37 -15.94
CA SER A 169 -8.18 -13.99 -16.78
C SER A 169 -7.68 -15.30 -17.43
N ARG A 170 -6.43 -15.33 -17.89
CA ARG A 170 -5.83 -16.57 -18.43
C ARG A 170 -5.62 -17.61 -17.34
N LEU A 171 -5.15 -17.19 -16.17
CA LEU A 171 -4.88 -18.07 -15.04
C LEU A 171 -6.14 -18.79 -14.53
N VAL A 172 -7.28 -18.08 -14.49
CA VAL A 172 -8.56 -18.65 -14.06
C VAL A 172 -9.28 -19.43 -15.16
N ALA A 173 -8.99 -19.18 -16.43
CA ALA A 173 -9.62 -19.86 -17.57
C ALA A 173 -8.94 -21.19 -17.96
N ALA A 174 -7.70 -21.44 -17.53
CA ALA A 174 -6.93 -22.62 -17.93
C ALA A 174 -7.56 -23.94 -17.42
N PRO A 175 -7.85 -24.94 -18.29
CA PRO A 175 -8.39 -26.23 -17.87
C PRO A 175 -7.41 -27.04 -17.00
N GLU A 176 -7.94 -27.91 -16.13
CA GLU A 176 -7.15 -28.77 -15.21
C GLU A 176 -6.26 -29.80 -15.93
N GLU A 177 -6.59 -30.18 -17.17
CA GLU A 177 -6.03 -31.37 -17.85
C GLU A 177 -4.56 -31.24 -18.29
N SER A 178 -3.97 -30.04 -18.25
CA SER A 178 -2.54 -29.84 -18.54
C SER A 178 -1.63 -29.89 -17.30
N ARG A 179 -2.18 -30.20 -16.11
CA ARG A 179 -1.50 -29.96 -14.82
C ARG A 179 -0.94 -31.21 -14.12
N THR A 180 -0.89 -32.35 -14.80
CA THR A 180 -0.29 -33.61 -14.31
C THR A 180 0.69 -34.21 -15.32
N ALA A 181 1.71 -33.45 -15.72
CA ALA A 181 2.87 -33.96 -16.46
C ALA A 181 4.16 -33.58 -15.73
#